data_AF-A0A7C2A0G9-F1
#
_entry.id   AF-A0A7C2A0G9-F1
#
_cell.length_a   1.000
_cell.length_b   1.000
_cell.length_c   1.000
_cell.angle_alpha   90.00
_cell.angle_beta   90.00
_cell.angle_gamma   90.00
#
_symmetry.space_group_name_H-M   'P 1'
#
loop_
_entity.id
_entity.type
_entity.pdbx_description
1 polymer ?
#
loop_
_entity_poly.entity_id
_entity_poly.type
_entity_poly.pdbx_seq_one_letter_code
_entity_poly.pdbx_strand_id
1 'polypeptide(L)'
;MNWLKGSSVRAITGIADSEHGNVKDIFEAVASYIFSGYFEAIAPDYPAFSQWITGDSMQGAAQDVLSYLAGGAATKRATAVMDALGLLEGDKLRATKSRYAITVLDILQAKGHGQVVNNSELLERVNARLYFKPDSYRLEPEWLLVILASLVHSGELELSVVGHNISASDTTLFKTVSFDTLKDFKHIQAPKDFNTSAIKALLEMLDMNEGLAISIQNGDDGVVRTMGEKIDDYIRVILRDQQNLKDRLPLWGQHVLEEAEAQTLNNKLTETKIFLEEQQRFNTPGKLKNLKVTVAEIEAQTLNLEAWREYKQLKEVVGDLTPMVDYLKNAQLILAEDDDWQEQAKNIQQSLRAGLLERNTRLDANFKEKMLKQLGELKKAYIQRFVEQYQRARLTLVEDQVKAKLISDSRLISLETLAGITLLPAEHLKKWRESWAGLQVAESIEPKMLEVNPQPVAFNPRANTWAGQAKDRLYYLDDQLDSMLKEWTLNLKNNLADPFIQLDLLKASQKENVNSFISSGKLPEPLSREFIEEVNKVLSGLEQVNISIDELVSRLGKGTPQSVEEIRKRFEILIQEHCKGKDSEKIRIIIE
;
A
#
# COMPACT_ATOMS: atom_id res chain seq x y z
N MET A 1 43.20 -29.75 67.26
CA MET A 1 44.11 -29.21 66.22
C MET A 1 44.24 -30.24 65.12
N ASN A 2 43.51 -30.08 64.03
CA ASN A 2 43.61 -30.91 62.82
C ASN A 2 43.44 -30.00 61.60
N TRP A 3 44.19 -28.89 61.60
CA TRP A 3 44.05 -27.80 60.62
C TRP A 3 44.56 -28.15 59.22
N LEU A 4 45.27 -29.27 59.06
CA LEU A 4 45.88 -29.73 57.80
C LEU A 4 45.32 -31.10 57.34
N LYS A 5 44.16 -31.54 57.84
CA LYS A 5 43.61 -32.86 57.45
C LYS A 5 43.39 -32.93 55.93
N GLY A 6 44.13 -33.82 55.26
CA GLY A 6 44.00 -34.09 53.82
C GLY A 6 45.02 -33.38 52.93
N SER A 7 45.87 -32.50 53.47
CA SER A 7 46.86 -31.74 52.68
C SER A 7 48.21 -31.67 53.40
N SER A 8 49.31 -31.91 52.68
CA SER A 8 50.67 -31.73 53.24
C SER A 8 51.16 -30.29 53.05
N VAL A 9 52.13 -29.85 53.86
CA VAL A 9 52.76 -28.52 53.71
C VAL A 9 53.36 -28.35 52.31
N ARG A 10 53.96 -29.42 51.75
CA ARG A 10 54.47 -29.41 50.36
C ARG A 10 53.35 -29.30 49.33
N ALA A 11 52.21 -29.95 49.54
CA ALA A 11 51.05 -29.83 48.66
C ALA A 11 50.45 -28.40 48.68
N ILE A 12 50.47 -27.72 49.82
CA ILE A 12 49.97 -26.34 49.97
C ILE A 12 50.94 -25.32 49.36
N THR A 13 52.24 -25.55 49.50
CA THR A 13 53.29 -24.60 49.08
C THR A 13 53.79 -24.81 47.65
N GLY A 14 53.47 -25.95 47.03
CA GLY A 14 53.94 -26.30 45.68
C GLY A 14 55.44 -26.59 45.58
N ILE A 15 56.14 -26.74 46.72
CA ILE A 15 57.59 -26.96 46.77
C ILE A 15 57.90 -28.40 46.37
N ALA A 16 58.71 -28.58 45.32
CA ALA A 16 59.18 -29.88 44.87
C ALA A 16 59.98 -30.61 45.96
N ASP A 17 59.99 -31.95 45.95
CA ASP A 17 60.64 -32.75 46.99
C ASP A 17 62.15 -32.45 47.16
N SER A 18 62.80 -31.93 46.11
CA SER A 18 64.21 -31.55 46.07
C SER A 18 64.53 -30.13 46.55
N GLU A 19 63.53 -29.31 46.87
CA GLU A 19 63.72 -27.89 47.22
C GLU A 19 63.40 -27.60 48.70
N HIS A 20 64.11 -26.60 49.24
CA HIS A 20 63.86 -26.03 50.56
C HIS A 20 63.17 -24.67 50.40
N GLY A 21 61.94 -24.55 50.91
CA GLY A 21 61.22 -23.27 50.92
C GLY A 21 61.68 -22.34 52.04
N ASN A 22 61.53 -21.05 51.81
CA ASN A 22 61.70 -20.02 52.84
C ASN A 22 60.63 -20.21 53.93
N VAL A 23 61.05 -20.14 55.20
CA VAL A 23 60.15 -20.31 56.37
C VAL A 23 58.99 -19.33 56.32
N LYS A 24 59.23 -18.09 55.87
CA LYS A 24 58.19 -17.06 55.74
C LYS A 24 57.14 -17.47 54.72
N ASP A 25 57.57 -17.90 53.53
CA ASP A 25 56.66 -18.25 52.43
C ASP A 25 55.85 -19.52 52.77
N ILE A 26 56.48 -20.48 53.45
CA ILE A 26 55.78 -21.67 53.99
C ILE A 26 54.72 -21.24 55.01
N PHE A 27 55.07 -20.35 55.94
CA PHE A 27 54.13 -19.85 56.94
C PHE A 27 52.95 -19.12 56.31
N GLU A 28 53.21 -18.20 55.36
CA GLU A 28 52.18 -17.44 54.67
C GLU A 28 51.25 -18.33 53.84
N ALA A 29 51.78 -19.34 53.14
CA ALA A 29 50.98 -20.28 52.37
C ALA A 29 50.09 -21.17 53.27
N VAL A 30 50.63 -21.66 54.38
CA VAL A 30 49.86 -22.46 55.35
C VAL A 30 48.82 -21.60 56.05
N ALA A 31 49.16 -20.37 56.44
CA ALA A 31 48.20 -19.43 57.03
C ALA A 31 47.07 -19.10 56.03
N SER A 32 47.41 -18.82 54.77
CA SER A 32 46.43 -18.59 53.71
C SER A 32 45.48 -19.78 53.55
N TYR A 33 46.02 -21.01 53.49
CA TYR A 33 45.21 -22.23 53.39
C TYR A 33 44.26 -22.41 54.59
N ILE A 34 44.74 -22.18 55.81
CA ILE A 34 43.93 -22.35 57.03
C ILE A 34 42.84 -21.27 57.13
N PHE A 35 43.15 -20.02 56.77
CA PHE A 35 42.22 -18.90 56.93
C PHE A 35 41.33 -18.67 55.71
N SER A 36 41.62 -19.29 54.55
CA SER A 36 40.87 -19.09 53.30
C SER A 36 39.36 -19.27 53.47
N GLY A 37 38.91 -20.39 54.06
CA GLY A 37 37.47 -20.63 54.27
C GLY A 37 36.82 -19.66 55.27
N TYR A 38 37.59 -19.13 56.22
CA TYR A 38 37.10 -18.09 57.13
C TYR A 38 36.94 -16.75 56.39
N PHE A 39 37.91 -16.37 55.56
CA PHE A 39 37.83 -15.13 54.77
C PHE A 39 36.71 -15.18 53.72
N GLU A 40 36.54 -16.31 53.03
CA GLU A 40 35.43 -16.52 52.10
C GLU A 40 34.07 -16.44 52.80
N ALA A 41 33.95 -16.95 54.03
CA ALA A 41 32.70 -16.87 54.79
C ALA A 41 32.34 -15.45 55.23
N ILE A 42 33.32 -14.61 55.57
CA ILE A 42 33.07 -13.23 56.05
C ILE A 42 33.09 -12.17 54.95
N ALA A 43 33.60 -12.51 53.76
CA ALA A 43 33.72 -11.63 52.61
C ALA A 43 33.59 -12.42 51.29
N PRO A 44 32.42 -13.05 51.05
CA PRO A 44 32.22 -13.95 49.90
C PRO A 44 32.43 -13.27 48.55
N ASP A 45 32.26 -11.95 48.51
CA ASP A 45 32.36 -11.15 47.29
C ASP A 45 33.57 -10.20 47.31
N TYR A 46 34.60 -10.49 48.10
CA TYR A 46 35.83 -9.69 48.09
C TYR A 46 36.57 -9.82 46.74
N PRO A 47 37.16 -8.74 46.19
CA PRO A 47 37.88 -8.77 44.91
C PRO A 47 39.15 -9.64 44.98
N ALA A 48 39.40 -10.40 43.92
CA ALA A 48 40.63 -11.17 43.74
C ALA A 48 41.61 -10.37 42.89
N PHE A 49 42.74 -9.95 43.47
CA PHE A 49 43.76 -9.16 42.79
C PHE A 49 44.78 -10.05 42.09
N SER A 50 45.14 -9.69 40.84
CA SER A 50 46.21 -10.35 40.09
C SER A 50 47.63 -9.96 40.55
N GLN A 51 47.73 -9.04 41.51
CA GLN A 51 48.97 -8.66 42.17
C GLN A 51 48.84 -8.79 43.69
N TRP A 52 49.98 -9.02 44.34
CA TRP A 52 50.05 -9.10 45.80
C TRP A 52 49.82 -7.72 46.41
N ILE A 53 48.70 -7.56 47.11
CA ILE A 53 48.34 -6.33 47.83
C ILE A 53 48.18 -6.66 49.31
N THR A 54 48.99 -6.01 50.14
CA THR A 54 48.90 -6.05 51.61
C THR A 54 48.29 -4.76 52.14
N GLY A 55 47.93 -4.75 53.43
CA GLY A 55 47.47 -3.54 54.11
C GLY A 55 48.42 -2.35 53.97
N ASP A 56 49.74 -2.60 53.98
CA ASP A 56 50.75 -1.53 53.83
C ASP A 56 50.81 -0.96 52.41
N SER A 57 50.51 -1.79 51.40
CA SER A 57 50.55 -1.38 49.98
C SER A 57 49.23 -0.86 49.43
N MET A 58 48.12 -1.09 50.14
CA MET A 58 46.76 -0.81 49.67
C MET A 58 46.55 0.66 49.31
N GLN A 59 46.99 1.58 50.17
CA GLN A 59 46.91 3.01 49.91
C GLN A 59 47.68 3.40 48.64
N GLY A 60 48.91 2.89 48.47
CA GLY A 60 49.70 3.16 47.26
C GLY A 60 49.06 2.58 45.99
N ALA A 61 48.44 1.41 46.09
CA ALA A 61 47.71 0.80 44.98
C ALA A 61 46.45 1.60 44.58
N ALA A 62 45.71 2.12 45.56
CA ALA A 62 44.58 3.02 45.31
C ALA A 62 45.04 4.37 44.70
N GLN A 63 46.14 4.95 45.20
CA GLN A 63 46.73 6.18 44.67
C GLN A 63 47.18 6.05 43.20
N ASP A 64 47.68 4.89 42.80
CA ASP A 64 48.02 4.62 41.39
C ASP A 64 46.77 4.70 40.50
N VAL A 65 45.62 4.17 40.95
CA VAL A 65 44.36 4.25 40.21
C VAL A 65 43.86 5.70 40.14
N LEU A 66 43.86 6.42 41.26
CA LEU A 66 43.51 7.85 41.29
C LEU A 66 44.40 8.67 40.34
N SER A 67 45.69 8.33 40.28
CA SER A 67 46.64 8.97 39.38
C SER A 67 46.33 8.68 37.92
N TYR A 68 45.91 7.46 37.59
CA TYR A 68 45.44 7.08 36.26
C TYR A 68 44.17 7.86 35.86
N LEU A 69 43.16 7.92 36.73
CA LEU A 69 41.91 8.66 36.50
C LEU A 69 42.11 10.17 36.31
N ALA A 70 43.18 10.72 36.91
CA ALA A 70 43.62 12.10 36.72
C ALA A 70 44.57 12.27 35.50
N GLY A 71 44.48 11.40 34.49
CA GLY A 71 45.26 11.46 33.25
C GLY A 71 46.71 10.98 33.34
N GLY A 72 47.05 10.19 34.38
CA GLY A 72 48.37 9.56 34.51
C GLY A 72 48.50 8.27 33.70
N ALA A 73 49.71 7.70 33.67
CA ALA A 73 49.94 6.42 33.00
C ALA A 73 49.24 5.26 33.72
N ALA A 74 48.71 4.29 32.96
CA ALA A 74 48.15 3.05 33.49
C ALA A 74 49.28 2.16 34.02
N THR A 75 49.56 2.20 35.32
CA THR A 75 50.53 1.29 35.93
C THR A 75 49.94 -0.12 35.98
N LYS A 76 50.80 -1.15 35.94
CA LYS A 76 50.34 -2.55 36.08
C LYS A 76 49.49 -2.73 37.35
N ARG A 77 49.87 -2.06 38.45
CA ARG A 77 49.17 -2.11 39.73
C ARG A 77 47.80 -1.42 39.66
N ALA A 78 47.68 -0.27 39.00
CA ALA A 78 46.40 0.38 38.75
C ALA A 78 45.45 -0.53 37.94
N THR A 79 45.94 -1.11 36.84
CA THR A 79 45.16 -2.04 36.01
C THR A 79 44.69 -3.26 36.82
N ALA A 80 45.56 -3.87 37.62
CA ALA A 80 45.21 -5.02 38.46
C ALA A 80 44.13 -4.69 39.50
N VAL A 81 44.15 -3.48 40.08
CA VAL A 81 43.11 -3.03 41.02
C VAL A 81 41.79 -2.76 40.30
N MET A 82 41.82 -2.06 39.17
CA MET A 82 40.60 -1.74 38.42
C MET A 82 39.93 -3.00 37.86
N ASP A 83 40.71 -3.97 37.37
CA ASP A 83 40.22 -5.26 36.90
C ASP A 83 39.57 -6.09 38.02
N ALA A 84 40.24 -6.21 39.17
CA ALA A 84 39.72 -6.93 40.34
C ALA A 84 38.41 -6.32 40.88
N LEU A 85 38.27 -5.00 40.77
CA LEU A 85 37.05 -4.28 41.12
C LEU A 85 35.99 -4.31 40.01
N GLY A 86 36.23 -4.99 38.89
CA GLY A 86 35.31 -5.08 37.75
C GLY A 86 35.05 -3.74 37.06
N LEU A 87 36.00 -2.81 37.13
CA LEU A 87 35.90 -1.46 36.57
C LEU A 87 36.39 -1.39 35.11
N LEU A 88 36.93 -2.49 34.56
CA LEU A 88 37.45 -2.58 33.19
C LEU A 88 36.63 -3.55 32.32
N GLU A 89 36.50 -3.22 31.04
CA GLU A 89 36.07 -4.15 29.99
C GLU A 89 37.15 -4.16 28.90
N GLY A 90 38.02 -5.18 28.93
CA GLY A 90 39.31 -5.11 28.24
C GLY A 90 40.19 -4.02 28.85
N ASP A 91 40.70 -3.11 28.02
CA ASP A 91 41.53 -1.99 28.48
C ASP A 91 40.75 -0.69 28.76
N LYS A 92 39.41 -0.71 28.64
CA LYS A 92 38.57 0.49 28.79
C LYS A 92 37.89 0.54 30.16
N LEU A 93 37.94 1.70 30.80
CA LEU A 93 37.18 1.97 32.02
C LEU A 93 35.67 1.93 31.75
N ARG A 94 34.94 1.11 32.50
CA ARG A 94 33.49 0.92 32.48
C ARG A 94 32.96 0.84 33.91
N ALA A 95 33.06 1.94 34.66
CA ALA A 95 32.73 1.98 36.08
C ALA A 95 31.32 1.44 36.39
N THR A 96 30.32 1.76 35.55
CA THR A 96 28.92 1.34 35.74
C THR A 96 28.65 -0.16 35.56
N LYS A 97 29.62 -0.95 35.06
CA LYS A 97 29.52 -2.41 34.96
C LYS A 97 30.03 -3.14 36.21
N SER A 98 30.75 -2.45 37.09
CA SER A 98 31.23 -3.04 38.34
C SER A 98 30.07 -3.29 39.30
N ARG A 99 29.97 -4.52 39.82
CA ARG A 99 28.97 -4.88 40.85
C ARG A 99 29.03 -3.96 42.07
N TYR A 100 30.24 -3.53 42.45
CA TYR A 100 30.44 -2.66 43.59
C TYR A 100 29.96 -1.24 43.29
N ALA A 101 30.26 -0.73 42.10
CA ALA A 101 29.83 0.59 41.65
C ALA A 101 28.31 0.69 41.46
N ILE A 102 27.67 -0.34 40.89
CA ILE A 102 26.20 -0.45 40.77
C ILE A 102 25.56 -0.33 42.16
N THR A 103 26.10 -1.04 43.16
CA THR A 103 25.57 -0.98 44.53
C THR A 103 25.67 0.44 45.12
N VAL A 104 26.76 1.18 44.84
CA VAL A 104 26.89 2.58 45.27
C VAL A 104 25.82 3.45 44.60
N LEU A 105 25.62 3.29 43.29
CA LEU A 105 24.60 4.05 42.54
C LEU A 105 23.18 3.75 43.04
N ASP A 106 22.88 2.49 43.37
CA ASP A 106 21.58 2.09 43.95
C ASP A 106 21.34 2.77 45.30
N ILE A 107 22.36 2.84 46.17
CA ILE A 107 22.28 3.54 47.46
C ILE A 107 22.03 5.04 47.24
N LEU A 108 22.74 5.66 46.30
CA LEU A 108 22.55 7.07 45.96
C LEU A 108 21.17 7.35 45.38
N GLN A 109 20.68 6.49 44.49
CA GLN A 109 19.36 6.61 43.87
C GLN A 109 18.23 6.45 44.90
N ALA A 110 18.38 5.56 45.88
CA ALA A 110 17.39 5.32 46.93
C ALA A 110 17.13 6.54 47.83
N LYS A 111 18.08 7.49 47.93
CA LYS A 111 17.91 8.73 48.72
C LYS A 111 16.95 9.74 48.08
N GLY A 112 16.75 9.69 46.77
CA GLY A 112 15.93 10.65 46.04
C GLY A 112 16.68 11.91 45.60
N HIS A 113 16.01 12.72 44.77
CA HIS A 113 16.63 13.84 44.06
C HIS A 113 17.17 14.93 44.99
N GLY A 114 18.39 15.40 44.74
CA GLY A 114 19.03 16.50 45.48
C GLY A 114 19.49 16.12 46.89
N GLN A 115 19.31 14.86 47.29
CA GLN A 115 19.85 14.32 48.54
C GLN A 115 21.28 13.82 48.32
N VAL A 116 22.01 13.74 49.42
CA VAL A 116 23.40 13.30 49.44
C VAL A 116 23.51 12.03 50.28
N VAL A 117 24.46 11.15 49.96
CA VAL A 117 24.79 9.99 50.80
C VAL A 117 26.08 10.29 51.53
N ASN A 118 26.01 10.38 52.87
CA ASN A 118 27.19 10.67 53.68
C ASN A 118 28.11 9.45 53.75
N ASN A 119 29.40 9.69 54.03
CA ASN A 119 30.40 8.63 54.20
C ASN A 119 29.99 7.57 55.25
N SER A 120 29.41 8.01 56.37
CA SER A 120 28.91 7.12 57.44
C SER A 120 27.74 6.21 57.02
N GLU A 121 27.15 6.46 55.86
CA GLU A 121 26.05 5.65 55.31
C GLU A 121 26.53 4.59 54.34
N LEU A 122 27.75 4.75 53.81
CA LEU A 122 28.41 3.74 52.97
C LEU A 122 29.30 2.83 53.82
N LEU A 123 29.95 3.36 54.85
CA LEU A 123 30.90 2.63 55.67
C LEU A 123 30.30 2.22 57.02
N GLU A 124 30.41 0.92 57.31
CA GLU A 124 29.97 0.32 58.58
C GLU A 124 31.18 -0.09 59.42
N ARG A 125 31.08 0.09 60.74
CA ARG A 125 32.17 -0.24 61.67
C ARG A 125 32.11 -1.69 62.13
N VAL A 126 33.15 -2.44 61.82
CA VAL A 126 33.38 -3.80 62.34
C VAL A 126 34.65 -3.79 63.18
N ASN A 127 34.51 -3.95 64.50
CA ASN A 127 35.58 -3.77 65.48
C ASN A 127 36.22 -2.37 65.39
N ALA A 128 37.51 -2.31 65.06
CA ALA A 128 38.28 -1.06 64.94
C ALA A 128 38.42 -0.57 63.48
N ARG A 129 37.76 -1.21 62.50
CA ARG A 129 37.87 -0.89 61.07
C ARG A 129 36.52 -0.58 60.44
N LEU A 130 36.55 0.16 59.35
CA LEU A 130 35.39 0.51 58.53
C LEU A 130 35.37 -0.34 57.26
N TYR A 131 34.19 -0.74 56.82
CA TYR A 131 33.99 -1.53 55.62
C TYR A 131 32.74 -1.10 54.86
N PHE A 132 32.80 -1.11 53.53
CA PHE A 132 31.63 -1.02 52.67
C PHE A 132 31.05 -2.43 52.48
N LYS A 133 29.77 -2.60 52.84
CA LYS A 133 29.05 -3.88 52.83
C LYS A 133 29.82 -5.00 53.58
N PRO A 134 29.95 -4.92 54.92
CA PRO A 134 30.83 -5.77 55.72
C PRO A 134 30.57 -7.28 55.64
N ASP A 135 29.33 -7.66 55.31
CA ASP A 135 28.88 -9.07 55.25
C ASP A 135 28.96 -9.67 53.83
N SER A 136 29.30 -8.88 52.82
CA SER A 136 29.47 -9.37 51.43
C SER A 136 30.79 -8.91 50.82
N TYR A 137 30.87 -7.66 50.37
CA TYR A 137 32.04 -7.13 49.68
C TYR A 137 33.21 -6.87 50.62
N ARG A 138 32.90 -6.47 51.87
CA ARG A 138 33.85 -6.15 52.94
C ARG A 138 35.01 -5.26 52.46
N LEU A 139 34.72 -4.26 51.62
CA LEU A 139 35.74 -3.41 51.03
C LEU A 139 36.24 -2.36 52.02
N GLU A 140 37.56 -2.21 52.11
CA GLU A 140 38.20 -1.13 52.84
C GLU A 140 37.88 0.25 52.22
N PRO A 141 37.98 1.35 53.00
CA PRO A 141 37.73 2.71 52.50
C PRO A 141 38.59 3.08 51.29
N GLU A 142 39.80 2.55 51.19
CA GLU A 142 40.70 2.71 50.04
C GLU A 142 40.06 2.20 48.74
N TRP A 143 39.42 1.02 48.77
CA TRP A 143 38.75 0.45 47.60
C TRP A 143 37.43 1.13 47.29
N LEU A 144 36.67 1.52 48.32
CA LEU A 144 35.48 2.35 48.13
C LEU A 144 35.86 3.65 47.41
N LEU A 145 36.93 4.32 47.83
CA LEU A 145 37.40 5.54 47.19
C LEU A 145 37.77 5.34 45.71
N VAL A 146 38.39 4.22 45.35
CA VAL A 146 38.67 3.88 43.93
C VAL A 146 37.38 3.75 43.12
N ILE A 147 36.36 3.08 43.67
CA ILE A 147 35.04 2.96 43.03
C ILE A 147 34.39 4.33 42.84
N LEU A 148 34.38 5.15 43.90
CA LEU A 148 33.81 6.50 43.86
C LEU A 148 34.53 7.38 42.84
N ALA A 149 35.86 7.39 42.84
CA ALA A 149 36.64 8.18 41.89
C ALA A 149 36.39 7.73 40.43
N SER A 150 36.21 6.42 40.20
CA SER A 150 35.89 5.88 38.88
C SER A 150 34.49 6.31 38.40
N LEU A 151 33.53 6.39 39.32
CA LEU A 151 32.18 6.92 39.05
C LEU A 151 32.19 8.43 38.80
N VAL A 152 32.97 9.21 39.56
CA VAL A 152 33.17 10.65 39.29
C VAL A 152 33.80 10.88 37.94
N HIS A 153 34.87 10.14 37.61
CA HIS A 153 35.53 10.22 36.30
C HIS A 153 34.58 9.90 35.15
N SER A 154 33.64 8.96 35.36
CA SER A 154 32.61 8.60 34.38
C SER A 154 31.42 9.56 34.35
N GLY A 155 31.38 10.56 35.23
CA GLY A 155 30.29 11.54 35.32
C GLY A 155 29.02 11.01 35.98
N GLU A 156 29.08 9.92 36.75
CA GLU A 156 27.91 9.27 37.35
C GLU A 156 27.54 9.84 38.73
N LEU A 157 28.50 10.46 39.43
CA LEU A 157 28.29 11.16 40.70
C LEU A 157 29.34 12.26 40.90
N GLU A 158 29.12 13.11 41.90
CA GLU A 158 30.10 14.05 42.43
C GLU A 158 30.52 13.65 43.86
N LEU A 159 31.81 13.83 44.15
CA LEU A 159 32.42 13.51 45.45
C LEU A 159 32.72 14.80 46.22
N SER A 160 32.03 15.03 47.34
CA SER A 160 32.30 16.19 48.20
C SER A 160 33.31 15.84 49.29
N VAL A 161 34.40 16.61 49.36
CA VAL A 161 35.45 16.49 50.37
C VAL A 161 35.64 17.81 51.11
N VAL A 162 36.56 17.87 52.07
CA VAL A 162 36.86 19.14 52.75
C VAL A 162 37.45 20.15 51.75
N GLY A 163 36.73 21.25 51.54
CA GLY A 163 37.14 22.38 50.68
C GLY A 163 36.83 22.22 49.19
N HIS A 164 36.43 21.03 48.72
CA HIS A 164 36.25 20.76 47.29
C HIS A 164 34.99 19.90 47.04
N ASN A 165 34.38 20.07 45.88
CA ASN A 165 33.37 19.15 45.34
C ASN A 165 33.88 18.71 43.97
N ILE A 166 34.22 17.43 43.83
CA ILE A 166 34.93 16.90 42.67
C ILE A 166 33.91 16.31 41.70
N SER A 167 33.81 16.88 40.49
CA SER A 167 33.03 16.33 39.38
C SER A 167 33.93 15.72 38.29
N ALA A 168 33.35 15.26 37.19
CA ALA A 168 34.11 14.77 36.03
C ALA A 168 35.05 15.83 35.43
N SER A 169 34.77 17.13 35.60
CA SER A 169 35.67 18.21 35.15
C SER A 169 36.87 18.42 36.07
N ASP A 170 36.82 17.92 37.30
CA ASP A 170 37.81 18.21 38.35
C ASP A 170 38.69 17.01 38.68
N THR A 171 38.80 16.03 37.76
CA THR A 171 39.55 14.77 37.99
C THR A 171 41.03 14.97 38.36
N THR A 172 41.63 16.13 38.02
CA THR A 172 42.98 16.49 38.46
C THR A 172 43.11 16.60 39.99
N LEU A 173 42.01 16.89 40.68
CA LEU A 173 41.95 16.96 42.15
C LEU A 173 42.26 15.62 42.82
N PHE A 174 42.08 14.49 42.13
CA PHE A 174 42.47 13.18 42.68
C PHE A 174 43.97 13.02 42.91
N LYS A 175 44.81 13.85 42.26
CA LYS A 175 46.27 13.90 42.49
C LYS A 175 46.68 14.97 43.50
N THR A 176 45.94 16.09 43.57
CA THR A 176 46.37 17.26 44.35
C THR A 176 45.79 17.29 45.75
N VAL A 177 44.59 16.74 45.96
CA VAL A 177 43.99 16.58 47.29
C VAL A 177 44.64 15.39 47.99
N SER A 178 44.95 15.52 49.29
CA SER A 178 45.58 14.43 50.03
C SER A 178 44.68 13.20 50.09
N PHE A 179 45.29 12.02 50.04
CA PHE A 179 44.57 10.75 50.03
C PHE A 179 43.65 10.59 51.25
N ASP A 180 44.11 10.98 52.44
CA ASP A 180 43.28 10.93 53.64
C ASP A 180 42.05 11.86 53.54
N THR A 181 42.18 13.04 52.94
CA THR A 181 41.03 13.94 52.71
C THR A 181 40.04 13.35 51.71
N LEU A 182 40.53 12.65 50.67
CA LEU A 182 39.68 11.96 49.70
C LEU A 182 38.97 10.76 50.33
N LYS A 183 39.68 9.99 51.16
CA LYS A 183 39.14 8.81 51.87
C LYS A 183 38.09 9.22 52.91
N ASP A 184 38.33 10.33 53.61
CA ASP A 184 37.42 10.93 54.59
C ASP A 184 36.41 11.91 53.94
N PHE A 185 35.92 11.57 52.74
CA PHE A 185 34.94 12.39 52.03
C PHE A 185 33.69 12.67 52.88
N LYS A 186 33.01 13.78 52.62
CA LYS A 186 31.79 14.17 53.35
C LYS A 186 30.60 13.36 52.86
N HIS A 187 30.34 13.44 51.56
CA HIS A 187 29.20 12.78 50.93
C HIS A 187 29.43 12.62 49.42
N ILE A 188 28.61 11.78 48.81
CA ILE A 188 28.41 11.70 47.36
C ILE A 188 27.04 12.26 46.99
N GLN A 189 26.92 12.82 45.80
CA GLN A 189 25.66 13.34 45.26
C GLN A 189 25.56 13.06 43.76
N ALA A 190 24.34 13.09 43.21
CA ALA A 190 24.17 13.01 41.75
C ALA A 190 24.84 14.21 41.05
N PRO A 191 25.34 14.06 39.82
CA PRO A 191 25.97 15.15 39.07
C PRO A 191 24.99 16.31 38.87
N LYS A 192 25.47 17.55 39.05
CA LYS A 192 24.68 18.78 38.87
C LYS A 192 24.81 19.37 37.46
N ASP A 193 25.69 18.80 36.65
CA ASP A 193 26.04 19.28 35.31
C ASP A 193 25.23 18.59 34.20
N PHE A 194 25.14 19.27 33.06
CA PHE A 194 24.40 18.78 31.90
C PHE A 194 25.10 17.62 31.21
N ASN A 195 24.35 16.58 30.83
CA ASN A 195 24.80 15.58 29.86
C ASN A 195 24.87 16.19 28.45
N THR A 196 25.94 16.94 28.21
CA THR A 196 26.10 17.79 27.02
C THR A 196 26.11 16.97 25.74
N SER A 197 26.72 15.79 25.75
CA SER A 197 26.78 14.90 24.59
C SER A 197 25.40 14.38 24.20
N ALA A 198 24.57 13.97 25.17
CA ALA A 198 23.20 13.54 24.91
C ALA A 198 22.31 14.70 24.41
N ILE A 199 22.48 15.91 24.96
CA ILE A 199 21.72 17.09 24.50
C ILE A 199 22.07 17.43 23.06
N LYS A 200 23.36 17.40 22.69
CA LYS A 200 23.79 17.63 21.30
C LYS A 200 23.19 16.61 20.34
N ALA A 201 23.27 15.32 20.67
CA ALA A 201 22.71 14.25 19.86
C ALA A 201 21.19 14.38 19.71
N LEU A 202 20.46 14.75 20.78
CA LEU A 202 19.01 14.95 20.74
C LEU A 202 18.64 16.15 19.86
N LEU A 203 19.39 17.25 19.94
CA LEU A 203 19.19 18.42 19.08
C LEU A 203 19.41 18.05 17.61
N GLU A 204 20.48 17.34 17.29
CA GLU A 204 20.77 16.89 15.93
C GLU A 204 19.65 15.98 15.39
N MET A 205 19.18 15.01 16.18
CA MET A 205 18.06 14.14 15.82
C MET A 205 16.78 14.91 15.47
N LEU A 206 16.55 16.05 16.13
CA LEU A 206 15.40 16.94 15.91
C LEU A 206 15.62 17.95 14.78
N ASP A 207 16.69 17.79 13.99
CA ASP A 207 17.15 18.71 12.96
C ASP A 207 17.40 20.14 13.50
N MET A 208 17.95 20.23 14.72
CA MET A 208 18.38 21.47 15.37
C MET A 208 19.92 21.55 15.42
N ASN A 209 20.46 22.75 15.52
CA ASN A 209 21.91 22.96 15.62
C ASN A 209 22.43 22.48 16.98
N GLU A 210 23.38 21.54 17.00
CA GLU A 210 24.00 21.01 18.23
C GLU A 210 24.69 22.09 19.09
N GLY A 211 25.14 23.20 18.49
CA GLY A 211 25.73 24.34 19.18
C GLY A 211 24.77 25.02 20.17
N LEU A 212 23.45 24.82 20.00
CA LEU A 212 22.43 25.30 20.94
C LEU A 212 22.50 24.63 22.31
N ALA A 213 23.22 23.51 22.45
CA ALA A 213 23.50 22.90 23.75
C ALA A 213 24.19 23.87 24.72
N ILE A 214 25.05 24.77 24.21
CA ILE A 214 25.71 25.80 25.02
C ILE A 214 24.70 26.81 25.55
N SER A 215 23.73 27.21 24.73
CA SER A 215 22.65 28.11 25.15
C SER A 215 21.78 27.48 26.24
N ILE A 216 21.47 26.18 26.11
CA ILE A 216 20.75 25.42 27.15
C ILE A 216 21.56 25.40 28.45
N GLN A 217 22.87 25.14 28.39
CA GLN A 217 23.74 25.18 29.57
C GLN A 217 23.75 26.55 30.25
N ASN A 218 23.65 27.62 29.46
CA ASN A 218 23.55 29.01 29.94
C ASN A 218 22.14 29.40 30.42
N GLY A 219 21.17 28.47 30.41
CA GLY A 219 19.82 28.68 30.94
C GLY A 219 18.81 29.25 29.95
N ASP A 220 19.03 29.11 28.65
CA ASP A 220 18.08 29.57 27.63
C ASP A 220 16.84 28.66 27.53
N ASP A 221 15.74 29.08 28.18
CA ASP A 221 14.43 28.42 28.10
C ASP A 221 13.83 28.42 26.68
N GLY A 222 14.19 29.39 25.83
CA GLY A 222 13.65 29.52 24.47
C GLY A 222 14.08 28.37 23.56
N VAL A 223 15.33 27.92 23.69
CA VAL A 223 15.83 26.74 22.96
C VAL A 223 15.10 25.48 23.40
N VAL A 224 14.90 25.30 24.71
CA VAL A 224 14.21 24.12 25.25
C VAL A 224 12.73 24.09 24.84
N ARG A 225 12.07 25.25 24.79
CA ARG A 225 10.71 25.34 24.24
C ARG A 225 10.65 24.95 22.77
N THR A 226 11.58 25.46 21.95
CA THR A 226 11.67 25.11 20.52
C THR A 226 11.91 23.60 20.32
N MET A 227 12.74 23.00 21.17
CA MET A 227 12.98 21.55 21.18
C MET A 227 11.68 20.79 21.49
N GLY A 228 10.89 21.25 22.47
CA GLY A 228 9.57 20.67 22.77
C GLY A 228 8.59 20.77 21.60
N GLU A 229 8.51 21.93 20.93
CA GLU A 229 7.67 22.13 19.73
C GLU A 229 8.07 21.18 18.60
N LYS A 230 9.37 20.99 18.37
CA LYS A 230 9.90 20.02 17.40
C LYS A 230 9.50 18.59 17.74
N ILE A 231 9.62 18.20 19.01
CA ILE A 231 9.18 16.88 19.49
C ILE A 231 7.69 16.66 19.20
N ASP A 232 6.84 17.66 19.51
CA ASP A 232 5.39 17.60 19.26
C ASP A 232 5.07 17.44 17.77
N ASP A 233 5.79 18.16 16.90
CA ASP A 233 5.64 18.06 15.45
C ASP A 233 6.04 16.66 14.95
N TYR A 234 7.18 16.13 15.41
CA TYR A 234 7.62 14.78 15.07
C TYR A 234 6.58 13.73 15.47
N ILE A 235 6.08 13.76 16.71
CA ILE A 235 5.05 12.83 17.21
C ILE A 235 3.78 12.91 16.35
N ARG A 236 3.31 14.13 16.05
CA ARG A 236 2.10 14.35 15.23
C ARG A 236 2.25 13.76 13.84
N VAL A 237 3.38 14.00 13.18
CA VAL A 237 3.62 13.53 11.81
C VAL A 237 3.84 12.02 11.79
N ILE A 238 4.56 11.46 12.77
CA ILE A 238 4.73 10.00 12.94
C ILE A 238 3.36 9.32 13.04
N LEU A 239 2.47 9.81 13.94
CA LEU A 239 1.13 9.24 14.11
C LEU A 239 0.31 9.24 12.81
N ARG A 240 0.34 10.35 12.07
CA ARG A 240 -0.34 10.45 10.77
C ARG A 240 0.23 9.43 9.78
N ASP A 241 1.55 9.30 9.72
CA ASP A 241 2.21 8.44 8.74
C ASP A 241 2.10 6.95 9.13
N GLN A 242 2.01 6.60 10.41
CA GLN A 242 1.66 5.25 10.88
C GLN A 242 0.25 4.85 10.42
N GLN A 243 -0.71 5.78 10.45
CA GLN A 243 -2.06 5.49 9.92
C GLN A 243 -2.02 5.26 8.40
N ASN A 244 -1.26 6.08 7.66
CA ASN A 244 -1.09 5.91 6.21
C ASN A 244 -0.32 4.62 5.85
N LEU A 245 0.57 4.16 6.72
CA LEU A 245 1.38 2.96 6.51
C LEU A 245 0.53 1.69 6.42
N LYS A 246 -0.67 1.69 7.03
CA LYS A 246 -1.64 0.58 6.93
C LYS A 246 -2.09 0.32 5.49
N ASP A 247 -2.13 1.35 4.67
CA ASP A 247 -2.52 1.22 3.26
C ASP A 247 -1.37 0.62 2.42
N ARG A 248 -0.16 0.49 2.96
CA ARG A 248 1.01 -0.16 2.34
C ARG A 248 1.35 0.35 0.92
N LEU A 249 1.05 1.63 0.65
CA LEU A 249 1.28 2.30 -0.62
C LEU A 249 0.66 1.53 -1.81
N PRO A 250 -0.65 1.62 -2.01
CA PRO A 250 -1.33 0.89 -3.08
C PRO A 250 -0.96 1.49 -4.44
N LEU A 251 -0.55 0.64 -5.38
CA LEU A 251 -0.23 1.02 -6.75
C LEU A 251 -0.61 -0.12 -7.71
N TRP A 252 -1.33 0.21 -8.79
CA TRP A 252 -1.73 -0.71 -9.85
C TRP A 252 -2.37 -2.03 -9.38
N GLY A 253 -3.22 -1.95 -8.34
CA GLY A 253 -3.95 -3.11 -7.80
C GLY A 253 -3.15 -3.97 -6.82
N GLN A 254 -1.97 -3.53 -6.40
CA GLN A 254 -1.10 -4.22 -5.44
C GLN A 254 -0.53 -3.24 -4.41
N HIS A 255 0.15 -3.77 -3.38
CA HIS A 255 0.82 -2.98 -2.36
C HIS A 255 2.32 -2.94 -2.65
N VAL A 256 2.92 -1.76 -2.57
CA VAL A 256 4.38 -1.60 -2.77
C VAL A 256 5.15 -2.10 -1.56
N LEU A 257 4.65 -1.87 -0.34
CA LEU A 257 5.26 -2.40 0.88
C LEU A 257 4.71 -3.79 1.19
N GLU A 258 5.62 -4.72 1.48
CA GLU A 258 5.25 -6.00 2.06
C GLU A 258 4.75 -5.83 3.51
N GLU A 259 3.91 -6.75 3.96
CA GLU A 259 3.33 -6.69 5.30
C GLU A 259 4.38 -6.71 6.41
N ALA A 260 5.40 -7.56 6.28
CA ALA A 260 6.51 -7.64 7.23
C ALA A 260 7.35 -6.35 7.27
N GLU A 261 7.58 -5.73 6.11
CA GLU A 261 8.30 -4.46 6.03
C GLU A 261 7.50 -3.32 6.69
N ALA A 262 6.21 -3.22 6.38
CA ALA A 262 5.31 -2.23 6.98
C ALA A 262 5.21 -2.41 8.51
N GLN A 263 5.10 -3.64 9.00
CA GLN A 263 5.05 -3.93 10.43
C GLN A 263 6.37 -3.55 11.12
N THR A 264 7.51 -3.86 10.50
CA THR A 264 8.83 -3.51 11.05
C THR A 264 8.98 -1.99 11.17
N LEU A 265 8.62 -1.25 10.13
CA LEU A 265 8.65 0.21 10.17
C LEU A 265 7.67 0.77 11.21
N ASN A 266 6.47 0.21 11.34
CA ASN A 266 5.50 0.64 12.34
C ASN A 266 6.01 0.44 13.78
N ASN A 267 6.73 -0.66 14.05
CA ASN A 267 7.35 -0.90 15.35
C ASN A 267 8.44 0.14 15.64
N LYS A 268 9.34 0.40 14.69
CA LYS A 268 10.37 1.44 14.80
C LYS A 268 9.77 2.81 15.09
N LEU A 269 8.73 3.19 14.36
CA LEU A 269 8.01 4.45 14.57
C LEU A 269 7.33 4.52 15.94
N THR A 270 6.83 3.39 16.45
CA THR A 270 6.23 3.31 17.78
C THR A 270 7.28 3.50 18.88
N GLU A 271 8.43 2.86 18.75
CA GLU A 271 9.57 3.03 19.66
C GLU A 271 10.05 4.48 19.69
N THR A 272 10.26 5.10 18.53
CA THR A 272 10.67 6.51 18.43
C THR A 272 9.62 7.46 19.00
N LYS A 273 8.33 7.20 18.75
CA LYS A 273 7.25 7.98 19.35
C LYS A 273 7.30 7.92 20.89
N ILE A 274 7.41 6.72 21.47
CA ILE A 274 7.48 6.54 22.94
C ILE A 274 8.70 7.29 23.48
N PHE A 275 9.86 7.13 22.83
CA PHE A 275 11.08 7.85 23.21
C PHE A 275 10.90 9.37 23.23
N LEU A 276 10.30 9.92 22.17
CA LEU A 276 10.01 11.35 22.03
C LEU A 276 9.03 11.85 23.10
N GLU A 277 7.97 11.08 23.40
CA GLU A 277 7.01 11.37 24.48
C GLU A 277 7.70 11.43 25.86
N GLU A 278 8.66 10.54 26.11
CA GLU A 278 9.47 10.59 27.34
C GLU A 278 10.36 11.82 27.42
N GLN A 279 10.84 12.36 26.28
CA GLN A 279 11.69 13.55 26.26
C GLN A 279 10.91 14.85 26.54
N GLN A 280 9.59 14.88 26.30
CA GLN A 280 8.75 16.05 26.56
C GLN A 280 8.78 16.52 28.02
N ARG A 281 9.09 15.62 28.97
CA ARG A 281 9.21 15.98 30.40
C ARG A 281 10.34 16.97 30.67
N PHE A 282 11.35 17.04 29.80
CA PHE A 282 12.52 17.91 29.92
C PHE A 282 12.29 19.29 29.29
N ASN A 283 11.29 20.00 29.80
CA ASN A 283 10.80 21.25 29.20
C ASN A 283 11.40 22.54 29.79
N THR A 284 12.47 22.44 30.58
CA THR A 284 13.30 23.58 31.02
C THR A 284 14.78 23.16 31.05
N PRO A 285 15.74 24.11 30.95
CA PRO A 285 17.16 23.80 31.10
C PRO A 285 17.46 23.07 32.42
N GLY A 286 16.83 23.50 33.51
CA GLY A 286 16.99 22.85 34.82
C GLY A 286 16.55 21.38 34.83
N LYS A 287 15.49 21.01 34.10
CA LYS A 287 15.05 19.62 33.99
C LYS A 287 15.96 18.79 33.09
N LEU A 288 16.54 19.38 32.04
CA LEU A 288 17.50 18.71 31.15
C LEU A 288 18.79 18.26 31.84
N LYS A 289 19.14 18.84 32.99
CA LYS A 289 20.21 18.32 33.86
C LYS A 289 19.99 16.86 34.28
N ASN A 290 18.73 16.42 34.31
CA ASN A 290 18.35 15.06 34.68
C ASN A 290 18.16 14.14 33.45
N LEU A 291 18.63 14.55 32.26
CA LEU A 291 18.57 13.73 31.06
C LEU A 291 19.53 12.54 31.19
N LYS A 292 18.97 11.36 31.45
CA LYS A 292 19.72 10.10 31.61
C LYS A 292 19.91 9.31 30.33
N VAL A 293 19.30 9.75 29.23
CA VAL A 293 19.40 9.09 27.93
C VAL A 293 20.85 9.14 27.45
N THR A 294 21.34 8.00 26.97
CA THR A 294 22.68 7.86 26.39
C THR A 294 22.70 8.27 24.93
N VAL A 295 23.88 8.64 24.42
CA VAL A 295 24.06 8.95 22.98
C VAL A 295 23.68 7.74 22.11
N ALA A 296 24.02 6.53 22.54
CA ALA A 296 23.69 5.29 21.81
C ALA A 296 22.17 5.06 21.69
N GLU A 297 21.39 5.38 22.74
CA GLU A 297 19.93 5.30 22.68
C GLU A 297 19.35 6.32 21.69
N ILE A 298 19.91 7.53 21.64
CA ILE A 298 19.50 8.57 20.68
C ILE A 298 19.85 8.14 19.25
N GLU A 299 21.07 7.64 19.02
CA GLU A 299 21.51 7.13 17.73
C GLU A 299 20.60 5.99 17.22
N ALA A 300 20.15 5.09 18.10
CA ALA A 300 19.19 4.06 17.73
C ALA A 300 17.85 4.64 17.23
N GLN A 301 17.38 5.73 17.83
CA GLN A 301 16.18 6.43 17.36
C GLN A 301 16.42 7.22 16.07
N THR A 302 17.61 7.78 15.88
CA THR A 302 18.01 8.42 14.63
C THR A 302 17.92 7.42 13.46
N LEU A 303 18.42 6.20 13.63
CA LEU A 303 18.31 5.13 12.60
C LEU A 303 16.85 4.75 12.31
N ASN A 304 15.96 4.82 13.31
CA ASN A 304 14.52 4.61 13.12
C ASN A 304 13.90 5.74 12.29
N LEU A 305 14.29 6.99 12.54
CA LEU A 305 13.86 8.16 11.77
C LEU A 305 14.40 8.16 10.33
N GLU A 306 15.61 7.63 10.09
CA GLU A 306 16.14 7.44 8.74
C GLU A 306 15.27 6.47 7.92
N ALA A 307 14.90 5.33 8.49
CA ALA A 307 13.97 4.40 7.85
C ALA A 307 12.60 5.05 7.54
N TRP A 308 12.15 5.97 8.40
CA TRP A 308 10.94 6.75 8.15
C TRP A 308 11.10 7.77 7.00
N ARG A 309 12.26 8.42 6.91
CA ARG A 309 12.59 9.33 5.80
C ARG A 309 12.61 8.59 4.47
N GLU A 310 13.22 7.40 4.42
CA GLU A 310 13.17 6.52 3.23
C GLU A 310 11.73 6.18 2.82
N TYR A 311 10.87 5.82 3.79
CA TYR A 311 9.45 5.57 3.51
C TYR A 311 8.75 6.80 2.92
N LYS A 312 9.03 7.99 3.44
CA LYS A 312 8.47 9.24 2.90
C LYS A 312 8.91 9.48 1.46
N GLN A 313 10.18 9.28 1.15
CA GLN A 313 10.70 9.37 -0.22
C GLN A 313 10.02 8.34 -1.13
N LEU A 314 9.86 7.10 -0.67
CA LEU A 314 9.15 6.07 -1.44
C LEU A 314 7.69 6.45 -1.68
N LYS A 315 7.02 7.02 -0.68
CA LYS A 315 5.65 7.53 -0.81
C LYS A 315 5.54 8.63 -1.87
N GLU A 316 6.53 9.53 -1.95
CA GLU A 316 6.59 10.55 -3.01
C GLU A 316 6.79 9.91 -4.40
N VAL A 317 7.71 8.95 -4.53
CA VAL A 317 7.92 8.20 -5.79
C VAL A 317 6.64 7.52 -6.25
N VAL A 318 5.93 6.83 -5.34
CA VAL A 318 4.64 6.20 -5.65
C VAL A 318 3.61 7.25 -6.03
N GLY A 319 3.52 8.36 -5.28
CA GLY A 319 2.61 9.47 -5.58
C GLY A 319 2.78 10.06 -6.97
N ASP A 320 4.02 10.19 -7.45
CA ASP A 320 4.32 10.71 -8.78
C ASP A 320 3.95 9.73 -9.92
N LEU A 321 3.94 8.42 -9.64
CA LEU A 321 3.57 7.38 -10.60
C LEU A 321 2.05 7.17 -10.67
N THR A 322 1.34 7.40 -9.55
CA THR A 322 -0.10 7.13 -9.40
C THR A 322 -0.97 7.70 -10.51
N PRO A 323 -0.84 8.98 -10.95
CA PRO A 323 -1.72 9.54 -11.98
C PRO A 323 -1.67 8.79 -13.32
N MET A 324 -0.46 8.36 -13.74
CA MET A 324 -0.31 7.58 -14.98
C MET A 324 -0.83 6.15 -14.80
N VAL A 325 -0.52 5.54 -13.65
CA VAL A 325 -0.98 4.19 -13.32
C VAL A 325 -2.51 4.10 -13.26
N ASP A 326 -3.18 5.07 -12.64
CA ASP A 326 -4.65 5.10 -12.55
C ASP A 326 -5.30 5.27 -13.92
N TYR A 327 -4.74 6.14 -14.78
CA TYR A 327 -5.18 6.25 -16.17
C TYR A 327 -5.07 4.90 -16.89
N LEU A 328 -3.91 4.25 -16.79
CA LEU A 328 -3.62 2.98 -17.48
C LEU A 328 -4.48 1.83 -16.94
N LYS A 329 -4.71 1.78 -15.63
CA LYS A 329 -5.61 0.81 -15.00
C LYS A 329 -7.04 0.95 -15.53
N ASN A 330 -7.53 2.17 -15.72
CA ASN A 330 -8.84 2.41 -16.30
C ASN A 330 -8.86 2.06 -17.81
N ALA A 331 -7.79 2.39 -18.54
CA ALA A 331 -7.59 1.99 -19.94
C ALA A 331 -7.63 0.47 -20.14
N GLN A 332 -7.07 -0.32 -19.20
CA GLN A 332 -7.12 -1.79 -19.23
C GLN A 332 -8.54 -2.35 -19.22
N LEU A 333 -9.53 -1.63 -18.70
CA LEU A 333 -10.94 -2.05 -18.66
C LEU A 333 -11.68 -1.80 -19.99
N ILE A 334 -11.08 -1.06 -20.93
CA ILE A 334 -11.74 -0.57 -22.14
C ILE A 334 -11.37 -1.40 -23.37
N LEU A 335 -10.08 -1.73 -23.56
CA LEU A 335 -9.64 -2.60 -24.66
C LEU A 335 -9.90 -4.07 -24.35
N ALA A 336 -10.12 -4.90 -25.37
CA ALA A 336 -10.32 -6.34 -25.21
C ALA A 336 -9.15 -7.01 -24.46
N GLU A 337 -9.41 -8.14 -23.82
CA GLU A 337 -8.41 -8.83 -22.98
C GLU A 337 -7.28 -9.47 -23.82
N ASP A 338 -7.56 -9.77 -25.08
CA ASP A 338 -6.65 -10.36 -26.07
C ASP A 338 -5.90 -9.32 -26.92
N ASP A 339 -6.07 -8.02 -26.66
CA ASP A 339 -5.35 -6.95 -27.37
C ASP A 339 -3.86 -6.96 -26.97
N ASP A 340 -2.94 -6.88 -27.96
CA ASP A 340 -1.48 -6.86 -27.75
C ASP A 340 -1.04 -5.79 -26.73
N TRP A 341 -1.77 -4.67 -26.64
CA TRP A 341 -1.50 -3.62 -25.68
C TRP A 341 -1.64 -4.09 -24.22
N GLN A 342 -2.53 -5.06 -23.95
CA GLN A 342 -2.68 -5.64 -22.62
C GLN A 342 -1.42 -6.39 -22.17
N GLU A 343 -0.75 -7.09 -23.08
CA GLU A 343 0.51 -7.77 -22.79
C GLU A 343 1.63 -6.77 -22.47
N GLN A 344 1.72 -5.68 -23.25
CA GLN A 344 2.66 -4.59 -22.97
C GLN A 344 2.41 -3.95 -21.60
N ALA A 345 1.14 -3.68 -21.27
CA ALA A 345 0.75 -3.13 -19.98
C ALA A 345 1.14 -4.07 -18.83
N LYS A 346 0.90 -5.38 -18.97
CA LYS A 346 1.28 -6.40 -17.98
C LYS A 346 2.79 -6.47 -17.78
N ASN A 347 3.58 -6.41 -18.85
CA ASN A 347 5.04 -6.45 -18.77
C ASN A 347 5.61 -5.21 -18.05
N ILE A 348 5.07 -4.02 -18.34
CA ILE A 348 5.45 -2.78 -17.66
C ILE A 348 5.02 -2.82 -16.18
N GLN A 349 3.81 -3.29 -15.89
CA GLN A 349 3.32 -3.46 -14.52
C GLN A 349 4.24 -4.40 -13.70
N GLN A 350 4.69 -5.51 -14.30
CA GLN A 350 5.64 -6.43 -13.66
C GLN A 350 7.00 -5.79 -13.43
N SER A 351 7.54 -5.07 -14.43
CA SER A 351 8.82 -4.36 -14.29
C SER A 351 8.76 -3.28 -13.22
N LEU A 352 7.65 -2.53 -13.16
CA LEU A 352 7.42 -1.51 -12.14
C LEU A 352 7.38 -2.14 -10.75
N ARG A 353 6.62 -3.24 -10.60
CA ARG A 353 6.53 -3.97 -9.34
C ARG A 353 7.90 -4.47 -8.89
N ALA A 354 8.65 -5.12 -9.78
CA ALA A 354 9.97 -5.66 -9.45
C ALA A 354 10.93 -4.56 -8.99
N GLY A 355 10.98 -3.42 -9.69
CA GLY A 355 11.85 -2.31 -9.30
C GLY A 355 11.44 -1.62 -8.00
N LEU A 356 10.14 -1.59 -7.66
CA LEU A 356 9.65 -1.03 -6.39
C LEU A 356 9.87 -1.95 -5.18
N LEU A 357 9.96 -3.27 -5.39
CA LEU A 357 10.31 -4.24 -4.34
C LEU A 357 11.80 -4.20 -3.98
N GLU A 358 12.66 -3.89 -4.97
CA GLU A 358 14.10 -3.81 -4.77
C GLU A 358 14.51 -2.53 -4.02
N ARG A 359 15.00 -2.67 -2.78
CA ARG A 359 15.35 -1.53 -1.90
C ARG A 359 16.37 -0.56 -2.50
N ASN A 360 17.34 -1.08 -3.23
CA ASN A 360 18.40 -0.27 -3.87
C ASN A 360 17.92 0.43 -5.14
N THR A 361 16.76 0.06 -5.68
CA THR A 361 16.24 0.56 -6.96
C THR A 361 15.04 1.47 -6.78
N ARG A 362 14.18 1.19 -5.80
CA ARG A 362 12.89 1.89 -5.60
C ARG A 362 13.00 3.38 -5.30
N LEU A 363 14.16 3.87 -4.88
CA LEU A 363 14.46 5.29 -4.63
C LEU A 363 15.40 5.91 -5.68
N ASP A 364 15.84 5.14 -6.68
CA ASP A 364 16.72 5.65 -7.73
C ASP A 364 15.95 6.58 -8.69
N ALA A 365 16.47 7.78 -8.90
CA ALA A 365 15.91 8.74 -9.84
C ALA A 365 15.86 8.18 -11.27
N ASN A 366 16.89 7.42 -11.68
CA ASN A 366 16.91 6.81 -13.02
C ASN A 366 15.81 5.77 -13.20
N PHE A 367 15.54 4.98 -12.15
CA PHE A 367 14.44 4.02 -12.16
C PHE A 367 13.10 4.74 -12.33
N LYS A 368 12.85 5.78 -11.53
CA LYS A 368 11.62 6.59 -11.61
C LYS A 368 11.43 7.22 -12.99
N GLU A 369 12.46 7.87 -13.53
CA GLU A 369 12.41 8.49 -14.87
C GLU A 369 12.14 7.47 -15.98
N LYS A 370 12.82 6.31 -15.92
CA LYS A 370 12.60 5.20 -16.84
C LYS A 370 11.15 4.71 -16.79
N MET A 371 10.61 4.50 -15.58
CA MET A 371 9.22 4.05 -15.42
C MET A 371 8.23 5.09 -15.94
N LEU A 372 8.38 6.38 -15.60
CA LEU A 372 7.52 7.45 -16.11
C LEU A 372 7.53 7.52 -17.64
N LYS A 373 8.70 7.35 -18.27
CA LYS A 373 8.81 7.29 -19.72
C LYS A 373 8.05 6.08 -20.30
N GLN A 374 8.24 4.89 -19.75
CA GLN A 374 7.55 3.69 -20.21
C GLN A 374 6.03 3.76 -20.02
N LEU A 375 5.56 4.29 -18.89
CA LEU A 375 4.13 4.55 -18.65
C LEU A 375 3.56 5.57 -19.65
N GLY A 376 4.32 6.63 -19.94
CA GLY A 376 3.94 7.64 -20.94
C GLY A 376 3.88 7.08 -22.36
N GLU A 377 4.82 6.22 -22.75
CA GLU A 377 4.82 5.51 -24.04
C GLU A 377 3.63 4.55 -24.13
N LEU A 378 3.36 3.78 -23.08
CA LEU A 378 2.22 2.88 -23.01
C LEU A 378 0.88 3.62 -23.11
N LYS A 379 0.77 4.79 -22.47
CA LYS A 379 -0.40 5.66 -22.55
C LYS A 379 -0.62 6.18 -23.97
N LYS A 380 0.43 6.62 -24.66
CA LYS A 380 0.35 7.06 -26.06
C LYS A 380 -0.10 5.92 -26.97
N ALA A 381 0.45 4.72 -26.77
CA ALA A 381 0.05 3.53 -27.51
C ALA A 381 -1.44 3.21 -27.30
N TYR A 382 -1.93 3.30 -26.06
CA TYR A 382 -3.36 3.15 -25.74
C TYR A 382 -4.23 4.16 -26.50
N ILE A 383 -3.90 5.46 -26.41
CA ILE A 383 -4.68 6.53 -27.04
C ILE A 383 -4.78 6.29 -28.54
N GLN A 384 -3.66 5.95 -29.19
CA GLN A 384 -3.63 5.63 -30.61
C GLN A 384 -4.56 4.46 -30.94
N ARG A 385 -4.45 3.34 -30.19
CA ARG A 385 -5.29 2.15 -30.40
C ARG A 385 -6.78 2.43 -30.20
N PHE A 386 -7.13 3.17 -29.15
CA PHE A 386 -8.51 3.56 -28.89
C PHE A 386 -9.09 4.41 -30.03
N VAL A 387 -8.34 5.42 -30.49
CA VAL A 387 -8.77 6.28 -31.61
C VAL A 387 -8.93 5.49 -32.90
N GLU A 388 -8.00 4.57 -33.21
CA GLU A 388 -8.10 3.70 -34.39
C GLU A 388 -9.35 2.81 -34.34
N GLN A 389 -9.64 2.18 -33.20
CA GLN A 389 -10.84 1.35 -33.03
C GLN A 389 -12.13 2.20 -33.08
N TYR A 390 -12.12 3.39 -32.50
CA TYR A 390 -13.22 4.35 -32.58
C TYR A 390 -13.50 4.78 -34.02
N GLN A 391 -12.48 5.19 -34.77
CA GLN A 391 -12.62 5.59 -36.17
C GLN A 391 -13.12 4.44 -37.04
N ARG A 392 -12.68 3.20 -36.77
CA ARG A 392 -13.19 2.02 -37.49
C ARG A 392 -14.65 1.74 -37.20
N ALA A 393 -15.11 1.97 -35.97
CA ALA A 393 -16.48 1.70 -35.54
C ALA A 393 -17.49 2.82 -35.87
N ARG A 394 -17.02 3.93 -36.47
CA ARG A 394 -17.83 5.13 -36.72
C ARG A 394 -17.80 5.53 -38.19
N LEU A 395 -18.88 6.13 -38.65
CA LEU A 395 -18.96 6.74 -39.98
C LEU A 395 -18.33 8.13 -39.98
N THR A 396 -17.66 8.47 -41.06
CA THR A 396 -17.26 9.85 -41.37
C THR A 396 -18.47 10.69 -41.81
N LEU A 397 -18.29 12.02 -41.89
CA LEU A 397 -19.33 12.92 -42.41
C LEU A 397 -19.74 12.59 -43.85
N VAL A 398 -18.82 12.07 -44.67
CA VAL A 398 -19.12 11.66 -46.06
C VAL A 398 -19.99 10.42 -46.07
N GLU A 399 -19.67 9.42 -45.25
CA GLU A 399 -20.45 8.19 -45.14
C GLU A 399 -21.80 8.43 -44.45
N ASP A 400 -21.91 9.40 -43.55
CA ASP A 400 -23.20 9.81 -42.97
C ASP A 400 -24.16 10.36 -44.04
N GLN A 401 -23.66 11.11 -45.03
CA GLN A 401 -24.48 11.54 -46.17
C GLN A 401 -24.98 10.35 -47.00
N VAL A 402 -24.16 9.31 -47.17
CA VAL A 402 -24.57 8.06 -47.84
C VAL A 402 -25.64 7.35 -47.00
N LYS A 403 -25.43 7.22 -45.69
CA LYS A 403 -26.40 6.64 -44.75
C LYS A 403 -27.74 7.38 -44.80
N ALA A 404 -27.72 8.71 -44.81
CA ALA A 404 -28.92 9.54 -44.88
C ALA A 404 -29.68 9.37 -46.19
N LYS A 405 -29.00 9.11 -47.32
CA LYS A 405 -29.68 8.85 -48.60
C LYS A 405 -30.44 7.52 -48.62
N LEU A 406 -29.94 6.50 -47.91
CA LEU A 406 -30.57 5.17 -47.86
C LEU A 406 -31.98 5.20 -47.25
N ILE A 407 -32.27 6.11 -46.32
CA ILE A 407 -33.60 6.18 -45.67
C ILE A 407 -34.70 6.67 -46.61
N SER A 408 -34.32 7.44 -47.64
CA SER A 408 -35.21 7.98 -48.65
C SER A 408 -35.07 7.25 -49.99
N ASP A 409 -34.34 6.13 -50.02
CA ASP A 409 -34.06 5.39 -51.23
C ASP A 409 -35.32 4.70 -51.77
N SER A 410 -35.52 4.74 -53.08
CA SER A 410 -36.71 4.18 -53.73
C SER A 410 -36.82 2.66 -53.52
N ARG A 411 -35.69 1.95 -53.38
CA ARG A 411 -35.68 0.51 -53.09
C ARG A 411 -36.22 0.22 -51.70
N LEU A 412 -35.83 1.03 -50.71
CA LEU A 412 -36.34 0.92 -49.35
C LEU A 412 -37.84 1.19 -49.31
N ILE A 413 -38.32 2.27 -49.94
CA ILE A 413 -39.75 2.60 -50.03
C ILE A 413 -40.55 1.45 -50.68
N SER A 414 -39.99 0.84 -51.73
CA SER A 414 -40.61 -0.31 -52.41
C SER A 414 -40.67 -1.53 -51.50
N LEU A 415 -39.58 -1.85 -50.80
CA LEU A 415 -39.52 -2.95 -49.82
C LEU A 415 -40.48 -2.73 -48.65
N GLU A 416 -40.61 -1.51 -48.14
CA GLU A 416 -41.58 -1.17 -47.09
C GLU A 416 -43.02 -1.40 -47.54
N THR A 417 -43.32 -1.06 -48.79
CA THR A 417 -44.65 -1.28 -49.37
C THR A 417 -44.91 -2.77 -49.59
N LEU A 418 -43.92 -3.51 -50.11
CA LEU A 418 -43.99 -4.96 -50.27
C LEU A 418 -44.10 -5.72 -48.94
N ALA A 419 -43.53 -5.19 -47.85
CA ALA A 419 -43.63 -5.81 -46.52
C ALA A 419 -45.07 -5.90 -46.01
N GLY A 420 -46.02 -5.16 -46.62
CA GLY A 420 -47.45 -5.33 -46.39
C GLY A 420 -48.01 -6.65 -46.93
N ILE A 421 -47.28 -7.39 -47.76
CA ILE A 421 -47.68 -8.71 -48.25
C ILE A 421 -47.31 -9.77 -47.22
N THR A 422 -48.32 -10.45 -46.69
CA THR A 422 -48.20 -11.38 -45.54
C THR A 422 -47.19 -12.52 -45.72
N LEU A 423 -46.96 -12.97 -46.96
CA LEU A 423 -46.04 -14.07 -47.29
C LEU A 423 -44.57 -13.63 -47.47
N LEU A 424 -44.28 -12.33 -47.51
CA LEU A 424 -42.91 -11.84 -47.68
C LEU A 424 -42.18 -11.72 -46.33
N PRO A 425 -40.85 -11.92 -46.29
CA PRO A 425 -40.10 -12.02 -45.03
C PRO A 425 -39.79 -10.64 -44.42
N ALA A 426 -40.81 -9.94 -43.92
CA ALA A 426 -40.71 -8.59 -43.36
C ALA A 426 -39.65 -8.44 -42.23
N GLU A 427 -39.35 -9.52 -41.51
CA GLU A 427 -38.29 -9.56 -40.49
C GLU A 427 -36.89 -9.24 -41.06
N HIS A 428 -36.61 -9.56 -42.32
CA HIS A 428 -35.32 -9.21 -42.96
C HIS A 428 -35.17 -7.69 -43.06
N LEU A 429 -36.24 -6.99 -43.47
CA LEU A 429 -36.26 -5.54 -43.56
C LEU A 429 -36.17 -4.88 -42.18
N LYS A 430 -36.80 -5.47 -41.16
CA LYS A 430 -36.70 -5.00 -39.77
C LYS A 430 -35.25 -5.09 -39.26
N LYS A 431 -34.58 -6.24 -39.44
CA LYS A 431 -33.15 -6.40 -39.09
C LYS A 431 -32.25 -5.44 -39.85
N TRP A 432 -32.56 -5.19 -41.13
CA TRP A 432 -31.85 -4.18 -41.92
C TRP A 432 -31.98 -2.79 -41.29
N ARG A 433 -33.21 -2.37 -40.91
CA ARG A 433 -33.43 -1.08 -40.24
C ARG A 433 -32.70 -0.97 -38.91
N GLU A 434 -32.73 -2.02 -38.09
CA GLU A 434 -32.01 -2.07 -36.82
C GLU A 434 -30.50 -1.90 -37.05
N SER A 435 -29.94 -2.58 -38.06
CA SER A 435 -28.54 -2.42 -38.42
C SER A 435 -28.20 -1.05 -38.98
N TRP A 436 -29.07 -0.43 -39.78
CA TRP A 436 -28.89 0.93 -40.28
C TRP A 436 -28.93 1.95 -39.13
N ALA A 437 -29.89 1.81 -38.22
CA ALA A 437 -30.04 2.67 -37.06
C ALA A 437 -28.84 2.57 -36.11
N GLY A 438 -28.23 1.38 -35.99
CA GLY A 438 -27.05 1.14 -35.17
C GLY A 438 -25.75 1.77 -35.67
N LEU A 439 -25.67 2.19 -36.94
CA LEU A 439 -24.50 2.90 -37.46
C LEU A 439 -24.41 4.30 -36.84
N GLN A 440 -23.29 4.66 -36.24
CA GLN A 440 -23.10 5.96 -35.59
C GLN A 440 -21.98 6.76 -36.26
N VAL A 441 -22.11 8.08 -36.24
CA VAL A 441 -21.14 9.02 -36.84
C VAL A 441 -20.04 9.35 -35.84
N ALA A 442 -18.82 9.57 -36.33
CA ALA A 442 -17.70 9.97 -35.51
C ALA A 442 -17.87 11.41 -35.02
N GLU A 443 -17.95 11.57 -33.71
CA GLU A 443 -17.80 12.86 -33.04
C GLU A 443 -16.32 13.26 -32.96
N SER A 444 -16.05 14.57 -32.99
CA SER A 444 -14.71 15.11 -32.81
C SER A 444 -14.25 14.93 -31.37
N ILE A 445 -13.12 14.25 -31.17
CA ILE A 445 -12.54 14.04 -29.84
C ILE A 445 -11.41 15.04 -29.64
N GLU A 446 -11.51 15.87 -28.60
CA GLU A 446 -10.42 16.78 -28.23
C GLU A 446 -9.19 15.99 -27.74
N PRO A 447 -7.98 16.25 -28.26
CA PRO A 447 -6.78 15.53 -27.85
C PRO A 447 -6.51 15.62 -26.34
N LYS A 448 -6.83 16.77 -25.71
CA LYS A 448 -6.65 16.97 -24.27
C LYS A 448 -7.56 16.06 -23.43
N MET A 449 -8.74 15.72 -23.92
CA MET A 449 -9.66 14.83 -23.20
C MET A 449 -9.14 13.39 -23.18
N LEU A 450 -8.53 12.93 -24.27
CA LEU A 450 -7.86 11.63 -24.33
C LEU A 450 -6.70 11.51 -23.34
N GLU A 451 -6.04 12.63 -23.01
CA GLU A 451 -4.94 12.64 -22.03
C GLU A 451 -5.43 12.47 -20.57
N VAL A 452 -6.66 12.84 -20.25
CA VAL A 452 -7.16 12.80 -18.85
C VAL A 452 -8.21 11.73 -18.62
N ASN A 453 -8.94 11.32 -19.65
CA ASN A 453 -9.97 10.30 -19.58
C ASN A 453 -9.70 9.23 -20.66
N PRO A 454 -9.48 7.96 -20.28
CA PRO A 454 -9.24 6.89 -21.23
C PRO A 454 -10.49 6.54 -22.08
N GLN A 455 -11.69 6.95 -21.67
CA GLN A 455 -12.94 6.81 -22.44
C GLN A 455 -13.67 8.17 -22.54
N PRO A 456 -13.21 9.09 -23.39
CA PRO A 456 -13.77 10.44 -23.47
C PRO A 456 -15.13 10.52 -24.18
N VAL A 457 -15.55 9.44 -24.84
CA VAL A 457 -16.78 9.34 -25.62
C VAL A 457 -17.55 8.08 -25.26
N ALA A 458 -18.85 8.05 -25.54
CA ALA A 458 -19.73 6.89 -25.33
C ALA A 458 -19.46 5.77 -26.37
N PHE A 459 -18.23 5.25 -26.37
CA PHE A 459 -17.77 4.15 -27.19
C PHE A 459 -16.98 3.17 -26.33
N ASN A 460 -17.34 1.89 -26.40
CA ASN A 460 -16.62 0.82 -25.72
C ASN A 460 -16.18 -0.22 -26.76
N PRO A 461 -14.87 -0.35 -27.03
CA PRO A 461 -14.37 -1.34 -27.97
C PRO A 461 -14.77 -2.78 -27.67
N ARG A 462 -14.82 -3.19 -26.39
CA ARG A 462 -15.24 -4.55 -25.99
C ARG A 462 -16.67 -4.88 -26.37
N ALA A 463 -17.54 -3.88 -26.39
CA ALA A 463 -18.95 -4.05 -26.71
C ALA A 463 -19.22 -3.99 -28.23
N ASN A 464 -18.24 -3.57 -29.04
CA ASN A 464 -18.40 -3.49 -30.48
C ASN A 464 -18.36 -4.89 -31.11
N THR A 465 -19.53 -5.41 -31.46
CA THR A 465 -19.68 -6.75 -32.04
C THR A 465 -19.27 -6.84 -33.52
N TRP A 466 -19.11 -5.70 -34.19
CA TRP A 466 -18.71 -5.67 -35.60
C TRP A 466 -17.19 -5.50 -35.73
N ALA A 467 -16.51 -6.52 -36.26
CA ALA A 467 -15.06 -6.54 -36.45
C ALA A 467 -14.58 -5.72 -37.67
N GLY A 468 -15.48 -5.46 -38.63
CA GLY A 468 -15.19 -4.69 -39.85
C GLY A 468 -15.21 -3.18 -39.64
N GLN A 469 -14.99 -2.40 -40.70
CA GLN A 469 -15.19 -0.94 -40.64
C GLN A 469 -16.68 -0.62 -40.76
N ALA A 470 -17.12 0.45 -40.11
CA ALA A 470 -18.51 0.93 -40.19
C ALA A 470 -18.90 1.29 -41.62
N LYS A 471 -17.95 1.82 -42.41
CA LYS A 471 -18.15 2.09 -43.83
C LYS A 471 -18.48 0.83 -44.63
N ASP A 472 -17.79 -0.28 -44.36
CA ASP A 472 -17.99 -1.54 -45.08
C ASP A 472 -19.37 -2.10 -44.73
N ARG A 473 -19.81 -1.93 -43.47
CA ARG A 473 -21.16 -2.27 -43.05
C ARG A 473 -22.22 -1.42 -43.76
N LEU A 474 -21.96 -0.13 -43.95
CA LEU A 474 -22.86 0.77 -44.65
C LEU A 474 -23.03 0.37 -46.12
N TYR A 475 -21.94 0.11 -46.85
CA TYR A 475 -22.01 -0.34 -48.24
C TYR A 475 -22.67 -1.72 -48.37
N TYR A 476 -22.42 -2.62 -47.42
CA TYR A 476 -23.13 -3.89 -47.37
C TYR A 476 -24.64 -3.71 -47.21
N LEU A 477 -25.10 -2.76 -46.39
CA LEU A 477 -26.53 -2.48 -46.25
C LEU A 477 -27.13 -1.92 -47.54
N ASP A 478 -26.39 -1.11 -48.29
CA ASP A 478 -26.80 -0.61 -49.60
C ASP A 478 -27.01 -1.76 -50.61
N ASP A 479 -26.02 -2.66 -50.75
CA ASP A 479 -26.10 -3.85 -51.60
C ASP A 479 -27.21 -4.83 -51.16
N GLN A 480 -27.49 -4.89 -49.85
CA GLN A 480 -28.58 -5.69 -49.32
C GLN A 480 -29.96 -5.20 -49.77
N LEU A 481 -30.17 -3.89 -49.95
CA LEU A 481 -31.45 -3.38 -50.47
C LEU A 481 -31.70 -3.90 -51.89
N ASP A 482 -30.69 -3.87 -52.76
CA ASP A 482 -30.80 -4.43 -54.11
C ASP A 482 -31.11 -5.92 -54.10
N SER A 483 -30.39 -6.66 -53.25
CA SER A 483 -30.52 -8.10 -53.15
C SER A 483 -31.90 -8.50 -52.61
N MET A 484 -32.36 -7.85 -51.53
CA MET A 484 -33.68 -8.10 -50.95
C MET A 484 -34.80 -7.75 -51.92
N LEU A 485 -34.71 -6.61 -52.63
CA LEU A 485 -35.75 -6.22 -53.58
C LEU A 485 -35.86 -7.22 -54.73
N LYS A 486 -34.72 -7.67 -55.27
CA LYS A 486 -34.68 -8.72 -56.31
C LYS A 486 -35.29 -10.03 -55.80
N GLU A 487 -34.90 -10.48 -54.62
CA GLU A 487 -35.38 -11.72 -54.00
C GLU A 487 -36.89 -11.66 -53.73
N TRP A 488 -37.38 -10.58 -53.13
CA TRP A 488 -38.81 -10.41 -52.81
C TRP A 488 -39.66 -10.32 -54.07
N THR A 489 -39.18 -9.62 -55.09
CA THR A 489 -39.86 -9.54 -56.39
C THR A 489 -39.97 -10.93 -57.04
N LEU A 490 -38.89 -11.72 -57.01
CA LEU A 490 -38.87 -13.08 -57.54
C LEU A 490 -39.78 -14.02 -56.74
N ASN A 491 -39.71 -13.98 -55.41
CA ASN A 491 -40.56 -14.77 -54.53
C ASN A 491 -42.03 -14.44 -54.75
N LEU A 492 -42.36 -13.14 -54.85
CA LEU A 492 -43.73 -12.71 -55.12
C LEU A 492 -44.23 -13.20 -56.49
N LYS A 493 -43.39 -13.09 -57.53
CA LYS A 493 -43.70 -13.59 -58.87
C LYS A 493 -43.95 -15.10 -58.84
N ASN A 494 -43.08 -15.86 -58.20
CA ASN A 494 -43.20 -17.31 -58.11
C ASN A 494 -44.45 -17.73 -57.33
N ASN A 495 -44.75 -17.05 -56.22
CA ASN A 495 -45.96 -17.31 -55.45
C ASN A 495 -47.21 -17.02 -56.28
N LEU A 496 -47.27 -15.89 -56.99
CA LEU A 496 -48.43 -15.52 -57.82
C LEU A 496 -48.58 -16.35 -59.11
N ALA A 497 -47.50 -16.96 -59.60
CA ALA A 497 -47.51 -17.83 -60.78
C ALA A 497 -47.89 -19.28 -60.45
N ASP A 498 -48.20 -19.59 -59.18
CA ASP A 498 -48.64 -20.93 -58.77
C ASP A 498 -49.94 -21.31 -59.50
N PRO A 499 -49.99 -22.46 -60.22
CA PRO A 499 -51.17 -22.91 -60.95
C PRO A 499 -52.45 -23.07 -60.08
N PHE A 500 -52.32 -23.18 -58.76
CA PHE A 500 -53.46 -23.31 -57.84
C PHE A 500 -54.10 -21.95 -57.49
N ILE A 501 -53.49 -20.83 -57.85
CA ILE A 501 -54.04 -19.49 -57.60
C ILE A 501 -55.07 -19.12 -58.66
N GLN A 502 -56.31 -18.86 -58.21
CA GLN A 502 -57.43 -18.52 -59.08
C GLN A 502 -57.50 -17.00 -59.35
N LEU A 503 -56.70 -16.53 -60.30
CA LEU A 503 -56.69 -15.12 -60.74
C LEU A 503 -57.99 -14.70 -61.46
N ASP A 504 -58.79 -15.66 -61.94
CA ASP A 504 -60.07 -15.42 -62.60
C ASP A 504 -61.15 -14.85 -61.67
N LEU A 505 -60.96 -14.98 -60.36
CA LEU A 505 -61.87 -14.46 -59.34
C LEU A 505 -61.68 -12.96 -59.03
N LEU A 506 -60.70 -12.31 -59.67
CA LEU A 506 -60.47 -10.87 -59.59
C LEU A 506 -61.31 -10.09 -60.61
N LYS A 507 -61.60 -8.82 -60.31
CA LYS A 507 -62.18 -7.89 -61.29
C LYS A 507 -61.19 -7.65 -62.45
N ALA A 508 -61.70 -7.39 -63.65
CA ALA A 508 -60.90 -7.25 -64.87
C ALA A 508 -59.71 -6.28 -64.75
N SER A 509 -59.91 -5.11 -64.13
CA SER A 509 -58.86 -4.10 -63.93
C SER A 509 -57.76 -4.54 -62.96
N GLN A 510 -58.10 -5.35 -61.95
CA GLN A 510 -57.16 -5.83 -60.94
C GLN A 510 -56.34 -7.00 -61.49
N LYS A 511 -57.02 -7.86 -62.26
CA LYS A 511 -56.42 -9.00 -62.96
C LYS A 511 -55.36 -8.57 -63.97
N GLU A 512 -55.59 -7.46 -64.67
CA GLU A 512 -54.63 -6.91 -65.65
C GLU A 512 -53.30 -6.49 -64.98
N ASN A 513 -53.37 -5.78 -63.85
CA ASN A 513 -52.18 -5.34 -63.11
C ASN A 513 -51.36 -6.53 -62.58
N VAL A 514 -52.02 -7.54 -61.99
CA VAL A 514 -51.35 -8.74 -61.47
C VAL A 514 -50.76 -9.58 -62.60
N ASN A 515 -51.47 -9.78 -63.71
CA ASN A 515 -50.96 -10.54 -64.86
C ASN A 515 -49.78 -9.84 -65.56
N SER A 516 -49.80 -8.51 -65.65
CA SER A 516 -48.69 -7.71 -66.18
C SER A 516 -47.44 -7.86 -65.32
N PHE A 517 -47.59 -7.87 -63.99
CA PHE A 517 -46.50 -8.16 -63.05
C PHE A 517 -45.95 -9.58 -63.24
N ILE A 518 -46.79 -10.62 -63.27
CA ILE A 518 -46.36 -12.02 -63.44
C ILE A 518 -45.59 -12.20 -64.74
N SER A 519 -46.09 -11.61 -65.84
CA SER A 519 -45.48 -11.72 -67.17
C SER A 519 -44.13 -11.00 -67.26
N SER A 520 -44.08 -9.74 -66.81
CA SER A 520 -42.89 -8.90 -66.93
C SER A 520 -41.83 -9.18 -65.85
N GLY A 521 -42.25 -9.63 -64.67
CA GLY A 521 -41.41 -9.70 -63.46
C GLY A 521 -40.96 -8.34 -62.94
N LYS A 522 -41.55 -7.24 -63.40
CA LYS A 522 -41.24 -5.87 -62.95
C LYS A 522 -42.38 -5.34 -62.09
N LEU A 523 -42.03 -4.80 -60.92
CA LEU A 523 -43.00 -4.15 -60.03
C LEU A 523 -43.68 -2.97 -60.75
N PRO A 524 -44.97 -2.69 -60.46
CA PRO A 524 -45.63 -1.49 -60.92
C PRO A 524 -44.94 -0.22 -60.42
N GLU A 525 -44.84 0.81 -61.25
CA GLU A 525 -44.35 2.14 -60.87
C GLU A 525 -45.46 3.18 -61.09
N PRO A 526 -46.03 3.81 -60.04
CA PRO A 526 -45.71 3.63 -58.62
C PRO A 526 -46.25 2.32 -58.04
N LEU A 527 -45.53 1.74 -57.09
CA LEU A 527 -46.03 0.61 -56.30
C LEU A 527 -47.10 1.13 -55.33
N SER A 528 -48.36 0.81 -55.61
CA SER A 528 -49.50 1.37 -54.90
C SER A 528 -50.04 0.44 -53.81
N ARG A 529 -50.76 0.99 -52.83
CA ARG A 529 -51.39 0.19 -51.77
C ARG A 529 -52.49 -0.72 -52.33
N GLU A 530 -53.18 -0.27 -53.37
CA GLU A 530 -54.20 -1.05 -54.07
C GLU A 530 -53.59 -2.35 -54.63
N PHE A 531 -52.40 -2.28 -55.24
CA PHE A 531 -51.70 -3.47 -55.72
C PHE A 531 -51.36 -4.44 -54.58
N ILE A 532 -50.90 -3.94 -53.43
CA ILE A 532 -50.58 -4.78 -52.25
C ILE A 532 -51.83 -5.48 -51.69
N GLU A 533 -52.95 -4.77 -51.58
CA GLU A 533 -54.22 -5.34 -51.14
C GLU A 533 -54.74 -6.40 -52.12
N GLU A 534 -54.63 -6.14 -53.42
CA GLU A 534 -55.01 -7.09 -54.48
C GLU A 534 -54.18 -8.36 -54.38
N VAL A 535 -52.87 -8.24 -54.28
CA VAL A 535 -51.95 -9.37 -54.13
C VAL A 535 -52.22 -10.17 -52.86
N ASN A 536 -52.43 -9.51 -51.71
CA ASN A 536 -52.77 -10.21 -50.46
C ASN A 536 -54.09 -10.98 -50.57
N LYS A 537 -55.13 -10.38 -51.19
CA LYS A 537 -56.43 -11.04 -51.40
C LYS A 537 -56.25 -12.32 -52.23
N VAL A 538 -55.46 -12.25 -53.30
CA VAL A 538 -55.15 -13.38 -54.18
C VAL A 538 -54.41 -14.47 -53.40
N LEU A 539 -53.32 -14.10 -52.73
CA LEU A 539 -52.48 -15.04 -52.00
C LEU A 539 -53.18 -15.65 -50.76
N SER A 540 -54.22 -14.98 -50.22
CA SER A 540 -55.02 -15.50 -49.10
C SER A 540 -55.94 -16.67 -49.49
N GLY A 541 -56.05 -16.97 -50.79
CA GLY A 541 -56.91 -18.00 -51.37
C GLY A 541 -58.34 -17.51 -51.55
N LEU A 542 -58.67 -16.97 -52.73
CA LEU A 542 -60.04 -16.59 -53.07
C LEU A 542 -60.92 -17.84 -53.25
N GLU A 543 -62.13 -17.80 -52.71
CA GLU A 543 -63.09 -18.90 -52.79
C GLU A 543 -64.24 -18.55 -53.74
N GLN A 544 -64.40 -19.35 -54.78
CA GLN A 544 -65.54 -19.25 -55.68
C GLN A 544 -66.81 -19.78 -55.01
N VAL A 545 -67.90 -19.04 -55.13
CA VAL A 545 -69.26 -19.47 -54.76
C VAL A 545 -70.15 -19.30 -55.98
N ASN A 546 -70.64 -20.41 -56.52
CA ASN A 546 -71.52 -20.40 -57.68
C ASN A 546 -72.97 -20.44 -57.25
N ILE A 547 -73.79 -19.54 -57.81
CA ILE A 547 -75.25 -19.54 -57.66
C ILE A 547 -75.83 -19.59 -59.07
N SER A 548 -76.64 -20.60 -59.39
CA SER A 548 -77.25 -20.67 -60.72
C SER A 548 -78.38 -19.65 -60.87
N ILE A 549 -78.62 -19.16 -62.09
CA ILE A 549 -79.73 -18.26 -62.41
C ILE A 549 -81.08 -18.88 -62.00
N ASP A 550 -81.27 -20.18 -62.24
CA ASP A 550 -82.51 -20.88 -61.87
C ASP A 550 -82.74 -20.89 -60.36
N GLU A 551 -81.69 -21.12 -59.57
CA GLU A 551 -81.75 -21.07 -58.11
C GLU A 551 -82.03 -19.65 -57.62
N LEU A 552 -81.32 -18.65 -58.15
CA LEU A 552 -81.52 -17.25 -57.79
C LEU A 552 -82.97 -16.82 -58.06
N VAL A 553 -83.49 -17.11 -59.26
CA VAL A 553 -84.87 -16.78 -59.65
C VAL A 553 -85.88 -17.54 -58.79
N SER A 554 -85.62 -18.81 -58.49
CA SER A 554 -86.47 -19.64 -57.61
C SER A 554 -86.54 -19.07 -56.19
N ARG A 555 -85.38 -18.78 -55.59
CA ARG A 555 -85.24 -18.36 -54.19
C ARG A 555 -85.76 -16.93 -53.97
N LEU A 556 -85.71 -16.09 -55.00
CA LEU A 556 -86.26 -14.73 -55.00
C LEU A 556 -87.76 -14.66 -55.32
N GLY A 557 -88.45 -15.79 -55.54
CA GLY A 557 -89.92 -15.86 -55.63
C GLY A 557 -90.49 -16.23 -56.99
N LYS A 558 -89.65 -16.55 -57.98
CA LYS A 558 -90.01 -17.19 -59.26
C LYS A 558 -91.19 -16.52 -60.00
N GLY A 559 -91.24 -15.19 -60.01
CA GLY A 559 -92.26 -14.41 -60.71
C GLY A 559 -93.54 -14.09 -59.93
N THR A 560 -93.59 -14.39 -58.62
CA THR A 560 -94.71 -13.99 -57.74
C THR A 560 -94.51 -12.57 -57.17
N PRO A 561 -95.58 -11.80 -56.85
CA PRO A 561 -95.44 -10.51 -56.19
C PRO A 561 -94.77 -10.65 -54.82
N GLN A 562 -93.71 -9.88 -54.57
CA GLN A 562 -92.99 -9.82 -53.29
C GLN A 562 -92.81 -8.36 -52.87
N SER A 563 -92.80 -8.10 -51.57
CA SER A 563 -92.39 -6.80 -51.04
C SER A 563 -90.87 -6.63 -51.11
N VAL A 564 -90.40 -5.37 -51.05
CA VAL A 564 -88.95 -5.05 -51.08
C VAL A 564 -88.19 -5.77 -49.96
N GLU A 565 -88.78 -5.85 -48.77
CA GLU A 565 -88.14 -6.45 -47.60
C GLU A 565 -88.09 -7.98 -47.69
N GLU A 566 -89.09 -8.61 -48.31
CA GLU A 566 -89.09 -10.05 -48.58
C GLU A 566 -88.00 -10.45 -49.58
N ILE A 567 -87.80 -9.67 -50.64
CA ILE A 567 -86.72 -9.94 -51.62
C ILE A 567 -85.35 -9.80 -50.96
N ARG A 568 -85.13 -8.72 -50.18
CA ARG A 568 -83.86 -8.51 -49.47
C ARG A 568 -83.54 -9.66 -48.51
N LYS A 569 -84.51 -10.05 -47.67
CA LYS A 569 -84.34 -11.14 -46.70
C LYS A 569 -84.10 -12.49 -47.38
N ARG A 570 -84.80 -12.78 -48.48
CA ARG A 570 -84.60 -14.01 -49.26
C ARG A 570 -83.21 -14.07 -49.91
N PHE A 571 -82.73 -12.95 -50.46
CA PHE A 571 -81.38 -12.85 -51.01
C PHE A 571 -80.33 -13.03 -49.91
N GLU A 572 -80.52 -12.39 -48.76
CA GLU A 572 -79.59 -12.52 -47.62
C GLU A 572 -79.50 -13.96 -47.10
N ILE A 573 -80.63 -14.68 -46.98
CA ILE A 573 -80.66 -16.11 -46.63
C ILE A 573 -79.91 -16.95 -47.66
N LEU A 574 -80.13 -16.71 -48.96
CA LEU A 574 -79.43 -17.43 -50.04
C LEU A 574 -77.92 -17.26 -49.93
N ILE A 575 -77.46 -16.03 -49.71
CA ILE A 575 -76.04 -15.71 -49.56
C ILE A 575 -75.48 -16.37 -48.28
N GLN A 576 -76.19 -16.29 -47.15
CA GLN A 576 -75.77 -16.92 -45.90
C GLN A 576 -75.63 -18.45 -46.01
N GLU A 577 -76.49 -19.13 -46.75
CA GLU A 577 -76.40 -20.57 -46.97
C GLU A 577 -75.18 -20.95 -47.81
N HIS A 578 -74.96 -20.27 -48.93
CA HIS A 578 -73.84 -20.56 -49.84
C HIS A 578 -72.46 -20.11 -49.31
N CYS A 579 -72.45 -19.11 -48.43
CA CYS A 579 -71.25 -18.60 -47.77
C CYS A 579 -71.00 -19.21 -46.38
N LYS A 580 -71.82 -20.18 -45.94
CA LYS A 580 -71.76 -20.73 -44.58
C LYS A 580 -70.42 -21.41 -44.31
N GLY A 581 -69.74 -20.99 -43.24
CA GLY A 581 -68.45 -21.54 -42.82
C GLY A 581 -67.25 -21.08 -43.65
N LYS A 582 -67.46 -20.17 -44.62
CA LYS A 582 -66.43 -19.55 -45.45
C LYS A 582 -66.10 -18.15 -44.95
N ASP A 583 -64.89 -17.68 -45.25
CA ASP A 583 -64.46 -16.32 -44.91
C ASP A 583 -65.07 -15.31 -45.88
N SER A 584 -65.93 -14.43 -45.38
CA SER A 584 -66.65 -13.42 -46.19
C SER A 584 -65.73 -12.50 -46.98
N GLU A 585 -64.49 -12.29 -46.56
CA GLU A 585 -63.55 -11.42 -47.29
C GLU A 585 -62.96 -12.10 -48.54
N LYS A 586 -62.91 -13.45 -48.53
CA LYS A 586 -62.31 -14.28 -49.59
C LYS A 586 -63.30 -14.75 -50.64
N ILE A 587 -64.60 -14.68 -50.35
CA ILE A 587 -65.65 -15.18 -51.24
C ILE A 587 -65.83 -14.28 -52.46
N ARG A 588 -65.95 -14.90 -53.63
CA ARG A 588 -66.37 -14.25 -54.89
C ARG A 588 -67.56 -15.02 -55.45
N ILE A 589 -68.72 -14.37 -55.42
CA ILE A 589 -69.99 -14.97 -55.87
C ILE A 589 -70.12 -14.77 -57.37
N ILE A 590 -70.26 -15.87 -58.10
CA ILE A 590 -70.50 -15.90 -59.54
C ILE A 590 -71.92 -16.40 -59.75
N ILE A 591 -72.72 -15.61 -60.49
CA ILE A 591 -74.06 -16.03 -60.92
C ILE A 591 -73.91 -16.64 -62.31
N GLU A 592 -74.18 -17.94 -62.42
CA GLU A 592 -74.03 -18.75 -63.64
C GLU A 592 -75.36 -18.93 -64.40
#